data_AF-A0A1F6WXK0-F1
#
_entry.id   AF-A0A1F6WXK0-F1
#
_cell.length_a   1.000
_cell.length_b   1.000
_cell.length_c   1.000
_cell.angle_alpha   90.00
_cell.angle_beta   90.00
_cell.angle_gamma   90.00
#
_symmetry.space_group_name_H-M   'P 1'
#
loop_
_entity.id
_entity.type
_entity.pdbx_description
1 polymer ?
#
loop_
_entity_poly.entity_id
_entity_poly.type
_entity_poly.pdbx_seq_one_letter_code
_entity_poly.pdbx_strand_id
1 'polypeptide(L)'
;MKMKKATLAKKYKFNIRESVAIARTYPHLIGTTEKILRSSMKAAGIAGGDKIIRNNKPAIASLTKEIIETKLEVKSIRSLLERRTSKFEGLTEYDQQFIKTFAREAAISFAEYFAQSDKKPIIPKTVVYFSDDGDLYIEPKKDHCYPTVKNSLRQRIVKILITAKGYVPPDDLISAVEGTRKSVEFAINRINSLSKFHLNDIKLIDNRRTYGYRISPTIMIKQG
;
A
#
# COMPACT_ATOMS: atom_id res chain seq x y z
N MET A 1 -15.52 -45.59 18.28
CA MET A 1 -14.22 -45.37 17.60
C MET A 1 -14.40 -44.30 16.52
N LYS A 2 -13.71 -43.16 16.64
CA LYS A 2 -13.90 -41.97 15.79
C LYS A 2 -13.03 -42.08 14.52
N MET A 3 -13.62 -41.96 13.33
CA MET A 3 -12.86 -41.75 12.09
C MET A 3 -12.96 -40.29 11.59
N LYS A 4 -11.81 -39.61 11.71
CA LYS A 4 -11.12 -38.74 10.75
C LYS A 4 -11.90 -37.61 10.06
N LYS A 5 -11.84 -36.43 10.69
CA LYS A 5 -11.88 -35.11 10.01
C LYS A 5 -10.58 -34.92 9.21
N ALA A 6 -10.55 -35.36 7.96
CA ALA A 6 -9.41 -35.13 7.06
C ALA A 6 -9.91 -34.78 5.65
N THR A 7 -10.73 -33.73 5.54
CA THR A 7 -11.34 -33.37 4.24
C THR A 7 -11.42 -31.86 3.98
N LEU A 8 -10.53 -31.05 4.57
CA LEU A 8 -10.41 -29.62 4.23
C LEU A 8 -9.01 -29.17 3.78
N ALA A 9 -7.97 -29.99 4.01
CA ALA A 9 -6.60 -29.62 3.62
C ALA A 9 -6.25 -29.89 2.14
N LYS A 10 -7.16 -30.51 1.36
CA LYS A 10 -6.89 -30.88 -0.05
C LYS A 10 -7.24 -29.80 -1.09
N LYS A 11 -7.89 -28.68 -0.71
CA LYS A 11 -8.37 -27.69 -1.71
C LYS A 11 -7.34 -26.62 -2.12
N TYR A 12 -6.16 -26.61 -1.51
CA TYR A 12 -5.13 -25.60 -1.78
C TYR A 12 -3.77 -26.25 -2.02
N LYS A 13 -3.66 -27.11 -3.04
CA LYS A 13 -2.37 -27.42 -3.67
C LYS A 13 -2.18 -26.42 -4.81
N PHE A 14 -1.54 -25.29 -4.53
CA PHE A 14 -1.13 -24.38 -5.60
C PHE A 14 0.08 -24.96 -6.31
N ASN A 15 -0.10 -25.24 -7.60
CA ASN A 15 0.91 -25.76 -8.50
C ASN A 15 1.96 -24.66 -8.70
N ILE A 16 3.18 -24.87 -8.20
CA ILE A 16 4.29 -23.93 -8.33
C ILE A 16 5.00 -24.21 -9.65
N ARG A 17 4.55 -23.57 -10.74
CA ARG A 17 5.37 -23.28 -11.93
C ARG A 17 4.84 -22.03 -12.63
N GLU A 18 5.44 -20.89 -12.32
CA GLU A 18 5.92 -19.88 -13.27
C GLU A 18 6.47 -18.67 -12.50
N SER A 19 7.77 -18.45 -12.65
CA SER A 19 8.43 -17.22 -12.23
C SER A 19 8.20 -16.14 -13.29
N VAL A 20 8.07 -14.90 -12.80
CA VAL A 20 7.98 -13.61 -13.52
C VAL A 20 6.54 -13.07 -13.56
N ALA A 21 6.14 -12.41 -12.47
CA ALA A 21 5.09 -11.40 -12.52
C ALA A 21 5.39 -10.29 -11.52
N ILE A 22 5.74 -9.14 -12.07
CA ILE A 22 5.57 -7.77 -11.55
C ILE A 22 5.16 -7.74 -10.08
N ALA A 23 6.06 -7.28 -9.21
CA ALA A 23 5.74 -6.97 -7.82
C ALA A 23 4.48 -6.11 -7.79
N ARG A 24 3.32 -6.74 -7.57
CA ARG A 24 2.08 -6.08 -7.24
C ARG A 24 2.37 -5.43 -5.89
N THR A 25 2.76 -4.16 -5.88
CA THR A 25 2.72 -3.35 -4.67
C THR A 25 1.24 -3.27 -4.31
N TYR A 26 0.77 -4.27 -3.56
CA TYR A 26 -0.56 -4.26 -2.97
C TYR A 26 -0.64 -2.94 -2.20
N PRO A 27 -1.66 -2.10 -2.45
CA PRO A 27 -1.94 -0.98 -1.58
C PRO A 27 -2.54 -1.54 -0.28
N HIS A 28 -1.72 -2.26 0.48
CA HIS A 28 -2.04 -2.63 1.84
C HIS A 28 -1.82 -1.36 2.67
N LEU A 29 -2.92 -0.65 2.91
CA LEU A 29 -2.90 0.60 3.65
C LEU A 29 -2.75 0.28 5.14
N ILE A 30 -1.92 1.03 5.88
CA ILE A 30 -1.85 0.90 7.34
C ILE A 30 -3.25 1.01 7.96
N GLY A 31 -4.16 1.81 7.40
CA GLY A 31 -5.56 1.86 7.85
C GLY A 31 -6.33 0.54 7.74
N THR A 32 -6.02 -0.31 6.75
CA THR A 32 -6.56 -1.66 6.65
C THR A 32 -5.98 -2.56 7.73
N THR A 33 -4.67 -2.49 7.95
CA THR A 33 -3.99 -3.17 9.06
C THR A 33 -4.64 -2.78 10.39
N GLU A 34 -4.77 -1.47 10.67
CA GLU A 34 -5.42 -0.98 11.89
C GLU A 34 -6.84 -1.53 12.06
N LYS A 35 -7.65 -1.53 10.99
CA LYS A 35 -9.02 -2.06 11.04
C LYS A 35 -9.02 -3.54 11.39
N ILE A 36 -8.20 -4.34 10.71
CA ILE A 36 -8.06 -5.78 10.97
C ILE A 36 -7.61 -6.03 12.41
N LEU A 37 -6.60 -5.29 12.89
CA LEU A 37 -6.10 -5.44 14.25
C LEU A 37 -7.16 -5.06 15.30
N ARG A 38 -7.88 -3.94 15.13
CA ARG A 38 -8.97 -3.52 16.03
C ARG A 38 -10.07 -4.58 16.11
N SER A 39 -10.53 -5.07 14.96
CA SER A 39 -11.54 -6.13 14.89
C SER A 39 -11.07 -7.42 15.55
N SER A 40 -9.80 -7.80 15.34
CA SER A 40 -9.22 -9.02 15.91
C SER A 40 -9.00 -8.91 17.42
N MET A 41 -8.59 -7.74 17.92
CA MET A 41 -8.47 -7.47 19.36
C MET A 41 -9.83 -7.56 20.03
N LYS A 42 -10.87 -6.98 19.42
CA LYS A 42 -12.25 -7.09 19.92
C LYS A 42 -12.73 -8.54 19.95
N ALA A 43 -12.48 -9.31 18.88
CA ALA A 43 -12.85 -10.73 18.80
C ALA A 43 -12.11 -11.59 19.84
N ALA A 44 -10.86 -11.23 20.15
CA ALA A 44 -10.06 -11.89 21.17
C ALA A 44 -10.36 -11.43 22.61
N GLY A 45 -11.25 -10.46 22.81
CA GLY A 45 -11.60 -9.94 24.15
C GLY A 45 -10.57 -8.97 24.73
N ILE A 46 -9.64 -8.45 23.93
CA ILE A 46 -8.62 -7.49 24.39
C ILE A 46 -9.28 -6.12 24.56
N ALA A 47 -9.31 -5.63 25.80
CA ALA A 47 -9.88 -4.33 26.15
C ALA A 47 -8.95 -3.19 25.68
N GLY A 48 -9.54 -2.02 25.36
CA GLY A 48 -8.74 -0.84 25.02
C GLY A 48 -7.94 -0.92 23.71
N GLY A 49 -8.26 -1.87 22.82
CA GLY A 49 -7.56 -2.07 21.54
C GLY A 49 -7.40 -0.79 20.72
N ASP A 50 -8.38 0.13 20.76
CA ASP A 50 -8.28 1.40 20.05
C ASP A 50 -7.16 2.32 20.55
N LYS A 51 -6.92 2.32 21.86
CA LYS A 51 -5.85 3.09 22.51
C LYS A 51 -4.50 2.45 22.25
N ILE A 52 -4.41 1.12 22.35
CA ILE A 52 -3.20 0.34 22.03
C ILE A 52 -2.76 0.64 20.59
N ILE A 53 -3.69 0.58 19.64
CA ILE A 53 -3.40 0.87 18.22
C ILE A 53 -2.93 2.31 18.01
N ARG A 54 -3.51 3.29 18.70
CA ARG A 54 -3.09 4.71 18.59
C ARG A 54 -1.68 4.93 19.13
N ASN A 55 -1.33 4.29 20.24
CA ASN A 55 -0.03 4.45 20.89
C ASN A 55 1.09 3.75 20.10
N ASN A 56 0.76 2.69 19.36
CA ASN A 56 1.75 1.85 18.66
C ASN A 56 1.82 2.11 17.13
N LYS A 57 1.40 3.29 16.65
CA LYS A 57 1.36 3.62 15.21
C LYS A 57 2.64 3.29 14.43
N PRO A 58 3.87 3.61 14.91
CA PRO A 58 5.10 3.26 14.20
C PRO A 58 5.29 1.74 14.06
N ALA A 59 4.95 0.97 15.10
CA ALA A 59 5.04 -0.49 15.07
C ALA A 59 4.04 -1.10 14.08
N ILE A 60 2.86 -0.51 13.93
CA ILE A 60 1.85 -0.94 12.94
C ILE A 60 2.32 -0.64 11.52
N ALA A 61 3.01 0.49 11.30
CA ALA A 61 3.60 0.80 10.02
C ALA A 61 4.64 -0.26 9.60
N SER A 62 5.54 -0.62 10.51
CA SER A 62 6.53 -1.70 10.30
C SER A 62 5.84 -3.04 10.04
N LEU A 63 4.85 -3.40 10.86
CA LEU A 63 4.09 -4.63 10.70
C LEU A 63 3.39 -4.69 9.34
N THR A 64 2.82 -3.58 8.88
CA THR A 64 2.16 -3.50 7.57
C THR A 64 3.16 -3.76 6.45
N LYS A 65 4.36 -3.17 6.52
CA LYS A 65 5.44 -3.41 5.55
C LYS A 65 5.86 -4.87 5.54
N GLU A 66 6.11 -5.46 6.71
CA GLU A 66 6.50 -6.87 6.83
C GLU A 66 5.39 -7.81 6.29
N ILE A 67 4.12 -7.55 6.58
CA ILE A 67 2.99 -8.34 6.03
C ILE A 67 2.98 -8.32 4.49
N ILE A 68 3.26 -7.18 3.87
CA ILE A 68 3.38 -7.06 2.41
C ILE A 68 4.56 -7.90 1.89
N GLU A 69 5.69 -7.88 2.60
CA GLU A 69 6.92 -8.57 2.20
C GLU A 69 6.87 -10.10 2.41
N THR A 70 6.12 -10.58 3.41
CA THR A 70 6.14 -12.00 3.82
C THR A 70 5.41 -12.96 2.84
N LYS A 71 4.83 -12.45 1.75
CA LYS A 71 4.15 -13.26 0.69
C LYS A 71 3.24 -14.38 1.24
N LEU A 72 2.01 -13.99 1.59
CA LEU A 72 0.75 -14.77 1.61
C LEU A 72 0.62 -16.06 2.44
N GLU A 73 1.65 -16.60 3.09
CA GLU A 73 1.43 -17.76 3.97
C GLU A 73 0.82 -17.34 5.32
N VAL A 74 -0.41 -17.79 5.57
CA VAL A 74 -1.18 -17.51 6.81
C VAL A 74 -0.39 -17.87 8.07
N LYS A 75 0.38 -18.96 8.02
CA LYS A 75 1.24 -19.40 9.12
C LYS A 75 2.34 -18.38 9.42
N SER A 76 2.96 -17.82 8.38
CA SER A 76 4.00 -16.79 8.50
C SER A 76 3.43 -15.47 9.01
N ILE A 77 2.23 -15.07 8.54
CA ILE A 77 1.51 -13.89 9.05
C ILE A 77 1.17 -14.06 10.54
N ARG A 78 0.69 -15.23 10.94
CA ARG A 78 0.36 -15.52 12.34
C ARG A 78 1.59 -15.40 13.25
N SER A 79 2.70 -16.06 12.92
CA SER A 79 3.92 -16.00 13.74
C SER A 79 4.50 -14.58 13.78
N LEU A 80 4.40 -13.84 12.68
CA LEU A 80 4.79 -12.43 12.64
C LEU A 80 3.95 -11.58 13.60
N LEU A 81 2.63 -11.77 13.59
CA LEU A 81 1.71 -11.07 14.50
C LEU A 81 2.01 -11.39 15.96
N GLU A 82 2.11 -12.66 16.33
CA GLU A 82 2.43 -13.09 17.71
C GLU A 82 3.73 -12.42 18.22
N ARG A 83 4.77 -12.37 17.37
CA ARG A 83 6.07 -11.77 17.72
C ARG A 83 6.02 -10.25 17.84
N ARG A 84 5.22 -9.56 17.01
CA ARG A 84 5.19 -8.09 16.96
C ARG A 84 4.22 -7.51 17.96
N THR A 85 3.07 -8.14 18.16
CA THR A 85 2.05 -7.60 19.07
C THR A 85 2.32 -7.90 20.52
N SER A 86 3.08 -8.95 20.85
CA SER A 86 3.60 -9.15 22.21
C SER A 86 4.46 -8.00 22.74
N LYS A 87 4.92 -7.12 21.85
CA LYS A 87 5.71 -5.93 22.17
C LYS A 87 4.91 -4.62 22.17
N PHE A 88 3.58 -4.67 21.98
CA PHE A 88 2.77 -3.45 22.00
C PHE A 88 2.63 -2.93 23.42
N GLU A 89 2.93 -1.64 23.61
CA GLU A 89 2.70 -0.98 24.88
C GLU A 89 1.20 -0.91 25.18
N GLY A 90 0.83 -1.22 26.44
CA GLY A 90 -0.55 -1.20 26.92
C GLY A 90 -1.28 -2.55 26.86
N LEU A 91 -0.61 -3.64 26.48
CA LEU A 91 -1.12 -5.01 26.68
C LEU A 91 -0.78 -5.48 28.10
N THR A 92 -1.78 -5.97 28.82
CA THR A 92 -1.63 -6.56 30.15
C THR A 92 -1.24 -8.04 30.07
N GLU A 93 -0.81 -8.65 31.19
CA GLU A 93 -0.59 -10.10 31.27
C GLU A 93 -1.86 -10.90 30.94
N TYR A 94 -3.03 -10.38 31.32
CA TYR A 94 -4.31 -10.95 30.94
C TYR A 94 -4.48 -10.97 29.41
N ASP A 95 -4.16 -9.86 28.74
CA ASP A 95 -4.23 -9.77 27.26
C ASP A 95 -3.21 -10.69 26.57
N GLN A 96 -2.06 -10.97 27.22
CA GLN A 96 -1.06 -11.88 26.66
C GLN A 96 -1.59 -13.31 26.47
N GLN A 97 -2.49 -13.76 27.33
CA GLN A 97 -3.14 -15.07 27.19
C GLN A 97 -4.01 -15.14 25.92
N PHE A 98 -4.55 -13.99 25.50
CA PHE A 98 -5.39 -13.86 24.30
C PHE A 98 -4.60 -13.54 23.04
N ILE A 99 -3.28 -13.27 23.11
CA ILE A 99 -2.45 -12.96 21.92
C ILE A 99 -2.52 -14.08 20.88
N LYS A 100 -2.54 -15.34 21.28
CA LYS A 100 -2.64 -16.47 20.33
C LYS A 100 -3.98 -16.46 19.58
N THR A 101 -5.07 -16.14 20.27
CA THR A 101 -6.41 -16.01 19.68
C THR A 101 -6.45 -14.78 18.77
N PHE A 102 -5.99 -13.63 19.25
CA PHE A 102 -5.86 -12.41 18.47
C PHE A 102 -5.05 -12.63 17.17
N ALA A 103 -3.86 -13.23 17.27
CA ALA A 103 -3.00 -13.43 16.11
C ALA A 103 -3.61 -14.42 15.11
N ARG A 104 -4.37 -15.41 15.58
CA ARG A 104 -5.14 -16.30 14.72
C ARG A 104 -6.25 -15.55 13.99
N GLU A 105 -7.07 -14.78 14.69
CA GLU A 105 -8.17 -14.01 14.10
C GLU A 105 -7.66 -12.96 13.09
N ALA A 106 -6.57 -12.29 13.44
CA ALA A 106 -5.92 -11.33 12.55
C ALA A 106 -5.34 -12.02 11.31
N ALA A 107 -4.66 -13.17 11.46
CA ALA A 107 -4.12 -13.91 10.32
C ALA A 107 -5.23 -14.40 9.36
N ILE A 108 -6.37 -14.87 9.89
CA ILE A 108 -7.55 -15.24 9.09
C ILE A 108 -8.08 -14.01 8.35
N SER A 109 -8.29 -12.90 9.06
CA SER A 109 -8.79 -11.65 8.46
C SER A 109 -7.86 -11.10 7.36
N PHE A 110 -6.54 -11.20 7.54
CA PHE A 110 -5.58 -10.85 6.49
C PHE A 110 -5.69 -11.81 5.30
N ALA A 111 -5.78 -13.11 5.54
CA ALA A 111 -5.95 -14.11 4.47
C ALA A 111 -7.22 -13.86 3.65
N GLU A 112 -8.35 -13.58 4.31
CA GLU A 112 -9.61 -13.21 3.68
C GLU A 112 -9.50 -11.91 2.90
N TYR A 113 -8.87 -10.88 3.48
CA TYR A 113 -8.61 -9.61 2.78
C TYR A 113 -7.80 -9.82 1.50
N PHE A 114 -6.75 -10.64 1.55
CA PHE A 114 -5.93 -10.93 0.38
C PHE A 114 -6.71 -11.74 -0.67
N ALA A 115 -7.47 -12.76 -0.26
CA ALA A 115 -8.33 -13.53 -1.16
C ALA A 115 -9.45 -12.68 -1.81
N GLN A 116 -9.96 -11.67 -1.10
CA GLN A 116 -10.91 -10.70 -1.66
C GLN A 116 -10.24 -9.67 -2.57
N SER A 117 -8.96 -9.35 -2.33
CA SER A 117 -8.22 -8.41 -3.17
C SER A 117 -7.98 -8.92 -4.59
N ASP A 118 -7.92 -10.25 -4.78
CA ASP A 118 -7.91 -10.88 -6.11
C ASP A 118 -9.24 -10.75 -6.87
N LYS A 119 -10.33 -10.40 -6.17
CA LYS A 119 -11.67 -10.19 -6.74
C LYS A 119 -12.02 -8.72 -6.95
N LYS A 120 -11.13 -7.78 -6.61
CA LYS A 120 -11.42 -6.34 -6.80
C LYS A 120 -11.50 -6.03 -8.31
N PRO A 121 -12.47 -5.20 -8.74
CA PRO A 121 -12.60 -4.84 -10.14
C PRO A 121 -11.29 -4.24 -10.64
N ILE A 122 -10.87 -4.66 -11.83
CA ILE A 122 -9.78 -4.02 -12.57
C ILE A 122 -10.21 -2.58 -12.75
N ILE A 123 -9.61 -1.65 -11.99
CA ILE A 123 -9.84 -0.23 -12.21
C ILE A 123 -9.32 0.04 -13.62
N PRO A 124 -10.15 0.52 -14.57
CA PRO A 124 -9.67 0.87 -15.89
C PRO A 124 -8.54 1.90 -15.72
N LYS A 125 -7.34 1.53 -16.14
CA LYS A 125 -6.17 2.38 -15.98
C LYS A 125 -6.05 3.30 -17.18
N THR A 126 -6.06 4.60 -16.96
CA THR A 126 -5.70 5.55 -18.01
C THR A 126 -4.21 5.38 -18.32
N VAL A 127 -3.88 5.20 -19.59
CA VAL A 127 -2.49 5.04 -20.04
C VAL A 127 -1.93 6.42 -20.30
N VAL A 128 -0.89 6.78 -19.54
CA VAL A 128 -0.13 8.02 -19.73
C VAL A 128 1.28 7.63 -20.12
N TYR A 129 1.80 8.20 -21.20
CA TYR A 129 3.14 8.00 -21.67
C TYR A 129 4.06 9.06 -21.06
N PHE A 130 5.26 8.64 -20.68
CA PHE A 130 6.34 9.50 -20.25
C PHE A 130 7.43 9.45 -21.33
N SER A 131 7.60 10.56 -22.02
CA SER A 131 8.59 10.68 -23.10
C SER A 131 10.00 10.85 -22.57
N ASP A 132 10.98 10.55 -23.41
CA ASP A 132 12.41 10.77 -23.13
C ASP A 132 12.74 12.23 -22.74
N ASP A 133 12.06 13.19 -23.35
CA ASP A 133 12.21 14.63 -23.04
C ASP A 133 11.63 15.01 -21.67
N GLY A 134 10.78 14.14 -21.10
CA GLY A 134 10.14 14.34 -19.80
C GLY A 134 8.68 14.72 -19.83
N ASP A 135 8.09 14.85 -21.02
CA ASP A 135 6.70 15.25 -21.14
C ASP A 135 5.78 14.07 -20.90
N LEU A 136 4.63 14.37 -20.31
CA LEU A 136 3.56 13.42 -20.09
C LEU A 136 2.51 13.60 -21.17
N TYR A 137 2.05 12.53 -21.80
CA TYR A 137 1.01 12.60 -22.82
C TYR A 137 0.05 11.41 -22.78
N ILE A 138 -1.14 11.59 -23.35
CA ILE A 138 -2.04 10.50 -23.71
C ILE A 138 -2.25 10.55 -25.22
N GLU A 139 -2.60 9.43 -25.83
CA GLU A 139 -2.86 9.43 -27.27
C GLU A 139 -4.22 10.05 -27.60
N PRO A 140 -4.31 10.87 -28.66
CA PRO A 140 -3.21 11.33 -29.52
C PRO A 140 -2.34 12.41 -28.85
N LYS A 141 -1.00 12.25 -28.86
CA LYS A 141 -0.05 13.17 -28.21
C LYS A 141 -0.24 14.65 -28.58
N LYS A 142 -0.62 14.91 -29.84
CA LYS A 142 -0.83 16.26 -30.39
C LYS A 142 -1.85 17.07 -29.60
N ASP A 143 -2.90 16.41 -29.12
CA ASP A 143 -4.03 17.07 -28.47
C ASP A 143 -3.88 17.05 -26.94
N HIS A 144 -3.05 16.14 -26.41
CA HIS A 144 -2.94 15.89 -24.99
C HIS A 144 -1.49 15.71 -24.53
N CYS A 145 -0.77 16.83 -24.41
CA CYS A 145 0.59 16.88 -23.91
C CYS A 145 0.73 17.86 -22.74
N TYR A 146 1.30 17.38 -21.63
CA TYR A 146 1.74 18.20 -20.51
C TYR A 146 3.27 18.34 -20.55
N PRO A 147 3.79 19.53 -20.93
CA PRO A 147 5.21 19.78 -20.92
C PRO A 147 5.72 20.00 -19.50
N THR A 148 6.58 19.10 -19.00
CA THR A 148 7.10 19.22 -17.63
C THR A 148 8.28 20.17 -17.53
N VAL A 149 8.88 20.56 -18.65
CA VAL A 149 10.14 21.32 -18.78
C VAL A 149 11.32 20.54 -18.20
N LYS A 150 12.33 20.32 -19.04
CA LYS A 150 13.53 19.55 -18.69
C LYS A 150 14.21 20.12 -17.42
N ASN A 151 14.58 19.22 -16.52
CA ASN A 151 15.18 19.46 -15.21
C ASN A 151 14.37 20.33 -14.24
N SER A 152 13.10 20.63 -14.54
CA SER A 152 12.26 21.37 -13.60
C SER A 152 11.98 20.56 -12.33
N LEU A 153 11.64 21.25 -11.23
CA LEU A 153 11.17 20.62 -10.00
C LEU A 153 10.01 19.64 -10.27
N ARG A 154 9.10 19.98 -11.20
CA ARG A 154 7.94 19.15 -11.54
C ARG A 154 8.36 17.86 -12.25
N GLN A 155 9.29 17.94 -13.19
CA GLN A 155 9.81 16.74 -13.88
C GLN A 155 10.54 15.82 -12.89
N ARG A 156 11.39 16.38 -12.00
CA ARG A 156 12.11 15.60 -10.99
C ARG A 156 11.16 14.85 -10.05
N ILE A 157 10.12 15.54 -9.55
CA ILE A 157 9.05 14.92 -8.75
C ILE A 157 8.39 13.76 -9.50
N VAL A 158 7.95 13.98 -10.74
CA VAL A 158 7.28 12.95 -11.55
C VAL A 158 8.19 11.72 -11.74
N LYS A 159 9.46 11.93 -12.11
CA LYS A 159 10.44 10.84 -12.30
C LYS A 159 10.61 9.98 -11.05
N ILE A 160 10.75 10.62 -9.88
CA ILE A 160 10.88 9.92 -8.59
C ILE A 160 9.63 9.09 -8.31
N LEU A 161 8.44 9.67 -8.46
CA LEU A 161 7.18 8.98 -8.16
C LEU A 161 6.88 7.82 -9.13
N ILE A 162 7.28 7.93 -10.41
CA ILE A 162 7.21 6.82 -11.37
C ILE A 162 8.10 5.66 -10.92
N THR A 163 9.32 5.98 -10.45
CA THR A 163 10.32 4.98 -10.07
C THR A 163 9.98 4.27 -8.76
N ALA A 164 9.42 4.99 -7.78
CA ALA A 164 9.17 4.49 -6.43
C ALA A 164 8.11 3.36 -6.34
N LYS A 165 7.26 3.19 -7.37
CA LYS A 165 6.18 2.17 -7.43
C LYS A 165 5.26 2.10 -6.19
N GLY A 166 5.20 3.18 -5.41
CA GLY A 166 4.56 3.27 -4.10
C GLY A 166 4.49 4.70 -3.56
N TYR A 167 4.10 4.84 -2.29
CA TYR A 167 4.13 6.14 -1.61
C TYR A 167 5.57 6.54 -1.27
N VAL A 168 5.91 7.79 -1.58
CA VAL A 168 7.14 8.46 -1.15
C VAL A 168 6.78 9.42 -0.02
N PRO A 169 7.35 9.26 1.19
CA PRO A 169 7.16 10.19 2.29
C PRO A 169 7.53 11.64 1.90
N PRO A 170 6.86 12.66 2.47
CA PRO A 170 7.13 14.05 2.12
C PRO A 170 8.59 14.46 2.31
N ASP A 171 9.21 14.07 3.42
CA ASP A 171 10.59 14.46 3.74
C ASP A 171 11.60 13.79 2.80
N ASP A 172 11.38 12.52 2.44
CA ASP A 172 12.18 11.82 1.43
C ASP A 172 12.07 12.48 0.05
N LEU A 173 10.85 12.87 -0.35
CA LEU A 173 10.64 13.56 -1.63
C LEU A 173 11.29 14.94 -1.63
N ILE A 174 11.18 15.69 -0.54
CA ILE A 174 11.81 17.02 -0.37
C ILE A 174 13.32 16.91 -0.49
N SER A 175 13.93 15.94 0.19
CA SER A 175 15.37 15.69 0.12
C SER A 175 15.81 15.29 -1.29
N ALA A 176 15.10 14.38 -1.94
CA ALA A 176 15.46 13.87 -3.26
C ALA A 176 15.37 14.90 -4.39
N VAL A 177 14.54 15.94 -4.24
CA VAL A 177 14.41 17.03 -5.22
C VAL A 177 15.13 18.31 -4.80
N GLU A 178 15.83 18.29 -3.67
CA GLU A 178 16.51 19.45 -3.07
C GLU A 178 15.56 20.65 -2.95
N GLY A 179 14.33 20.38 -2.52
CA GLY A 179 13.26 21.38 -2.43
C GLY A 179 13.00 21.86 -1.00
N THR A 180 12.03 22.77 -0.86
CA THR A 180 11.37 23.06 0.42
C THR A 180 9.99 22.41 0.45
N ARG A 181 9.45 22.13 1.65
CA ARG A 181 8.09 21.59 1.81
C ARG A 181 7.04 22.38 1.03
N LYS A 182 7.06 23.72 1.15
CA LYS A 182 6.14 24.62 0.43
C LYS A 182 6.30 24.52 -1.09
N SER A 183 7.55 24.45 -1.59
CA SER A 183 7.80 24.32 -3.04
C SER A 183 7.32 22.98 -3.60
N VAL A 184 7.50 21.88 -2.86
CA VAL A 184 7.05 20.55 -3.26
C VAL A 184 5.53 20.48 -3.25
N GLU A 185 4.87 20.93 -2.17
CA GLU A 185 3.41 20.98 -2.11
C GLU A 185 2.80 21.80 -3.25
N PHE A 186 3.37 22.99 -3.53
CA PHE A 186 2.94 23.82 -4.64
C PHE A 186 3.15 23.12 -5.99
N ALA A 187 4.31 22.49 -6.21
CA ALA A 187 4.59 21.76 -7.43
C ALA A 187 3.63 20.57 -7.63
N ILE A 188 3.32 19.80 -6.59
CA ILE A 188 2.36 18.68 -6.63
C ILE A 188 0.97 19.17 -7.04
N ASN A 189 0.50 20.25 -6.40
CA ASN A 189 -0.79 20.86 -6.74
C ASN A 189 -0.81 21.37 -8.18
N ARG A 190 0.30 21.98 -8.63
CA ARG A 190 0.43 22.47 -10.01
C ARG A 190 0.47 21.34 -11.03
N ILE A 191 1.16 20.23 -10.74
CA ILE A 191 1.18 19.03 -11.58
C ILE A 191 -0.23 18.48 -11.73
N ASN A 192 -0.98 18.32 -10.64
CA ASN A 192 -2.36 17.84 -10.70
C ASN A 192 -3.28 18.78 -11.48
N SER A 193 -3.17 20.09 -11.26
CA SER A 193 -3.95 21.09 -12.00
C SER A 193 -3.66 21.05 -13.50
N LEU A 194 -2.40 20.95 -13.90
CA LEU A 194 -2.01 20.90 -15.31
C LEU A 194 -2.32 19.54 -15.96
N SER A 195 -2.18 18.45 -15.22
CA SER A 195 -2.57 17.12 -15.70
C SER A 195 -4.06 17.06 -15.99
N LYS A 196 -4.89 17.71 -15.18
CA LYS A 196 -6.32 17.81 -15.47
C LYS A 196 -6.60 18.59 -16.77
N PHE A 197 -5.89 19.68 -16.98
CA PHE A 197 -6.07 20.52 -18.16
C PHE A 197 -5.55 19.84 -19.44
N HIS A 198 -4.36 19.24 -19.39
CA HIS A 198 -3.66 18.72 -20.57
C HIS A 198 -3.90 17.23 -20.84
N LEU A 199 -4.28 16.44 -19.83
CA LEU A 199 -4.37 14.98 -19.92
C LEU A 199 -5.79 14.48 -19.58
N ASN A 200 -6.83 15.19 -20.02
CA ASN A 200 -8.23 14.76 -19.92
C ASN A 200 -8.73 14.54 -18.48
N ASP A 201 -8.68 15.61 -17.66
CA ASP A 201 -9.13 15.66 -16.26
C ASP A 201 -8.50 14.62 -15.30
N ILE A 202 -7.28 14.18 -15.60
CA ILE A 202 -6.57 13.23 -14.76
C ILE A 202 -5.94 13.92 -13.54
N LYS A 203 -6.21 13.38 -12.34
CA LYS A 203 -5.41 13.63 -11.14
C LYS A 203 -4.19 12.70 -11.13
N LEU A 204 -3.04 13.20 -11.59
CA LEU A 204 -1.83 12.40 -11.76
C LEU A 204 -1.26 11.85 -10.44
N ILE A 205 -1.24 12.67 -9.39
CA ILE A 205 -0.59 12.36 -8.12
C ILE A 205 -1.65 12.22 -7.01
N ASP A 206 -1.68 11.05 -6.38
CA ASP A 206 -2.44 10.77 -5.17
C ASP A 206 -1.63 11.24 -3.94
N ASN A 207 -2.29 11.99 -3.06
CA ASN A 207 -1.67 12.59 -1.89
C ASN A 207 -2.39 12.11 -0.62
N ARG A 208 -1.63 11.54 0.32
CA ARG A 208 -2.17 11.15 1.64
C ARG A 208 -1.31 11.72 2.75
N ARG A 209 -1.95 12.48 3.66
CA ARG A 209 -1.30 13.19 4.77
C ARG A 209 -0.35 12.32 5.61
N THR A 210 -0.67 11.03 5.77
CA THR A 210 0.12 10.07 6.54
C THR A 210 1.17 9.28 5.76
N TYR A 211 1.06 9.21 4.43
CA TYR A 211 1.93 8.32 3.62
C TYR A 211 2.78 9.08 2.60
N GLY A 212 2.42 10.32 2.28
CA GLY A 212 3.08 11.13 1.27
C GLY A 212 2.41 11.03 -0.10
N TYR A 213 3.22 10.89 -1.15
CA TYR A 213 2.80 11.08 -2.55
C TYR A 213 3.07 9.84 -3.41
N ARG A 214 2.22 9.57 -4.39
CA ARG A 214 2.43 8.53 -5.41
C ARG A 214 1.73 8.88 -6.72
N ILE A 215 2.10 8.23 -7.82
CA ILE A 215 1.26 8.22 -9.02
C ILE A 215 -0.09 7.56 -8.70
N SER A 216 -1.19 8.15 -9.17
CA SER A 216 -2.53 7.63 -8.94
C SER A 216 -2.63 6.17 -9.39
N PRO A 217 -3.22 5.27 -8.58
CA PRO A 217 -3.36 3.86 -8.94
C PRO A 217 -4.29 3.64 -10.15
N THR A 218 -5.07 4.66 -10.53
CA THR A 218 -5.91 4.67 -11.73
C THR A 218 -5.12 4.96 -13.00
N ILE A 219 -3.80 5.18 -12.91
CA ILE A 219 -2.94 5.55 -14.03
C ILE A 219 -1.89 4.47 -14.24
N MET A 220 -1.65 4.13 -15.50
CA MET A 220 -0.53 3.31 -15.92
C MET A 220 0.45 4.18 -16.69
N ILE A 221 1.66 4.32 -16.16
CA ILE A 221 2.74 5.03 -16.85
C ILE A 221 3.48 4.06 -17.76
N LYS A 222 3.59 4.41 -19.04
CA LYS A 222 4.45 3.72 -20.03
C LYS A 222 5.61 4.63 -20.42
N GLN A 223 6.78 4.05 -20.66
CA GLN A 223 7.85 4.77 -21.35
C GLN A 223 7.49 4.84 -22.84
N GLY A 224 7.70 5.97 -23.48
CA GLY A 224 7.44 6.16 -24.91
C GLY A 224 8.01 7.46 -25.41
#